data_AF-F3YVW4-F1
#
_entry.id   AF-F3YVW4-F1
#
_cell.length_a   1.000
_cell.length_b   1.000
_cell.length_c   1.000
_cell.angle_alpha   90.00
_cell.angle_beta   90.00
_cell.angle_gamma   90.00
#
_symmetry.space_group_name_H-M   'P 1'
#
loop_
_entity.id
_entity.type
_entity.pdbx_description
1 polymer ?
#
loop_
_entity_poly.entity_id
_entity_poly.type
_entity_poly.pdbx_seq_one_letter_code
_entity_poly.pdbx_strand_id
1 'polypeptide(L)'
;MLVKLTLENFLAHGRTVVELGPGLTVLVGPNNSGKSAVVEGLRCLATNPAPRHFIRHGAKLARVEAEFSDGTRVAWLRKEKSAGYELLRPGADKPEEFWKLQGKVPQEIQDILRLNLVQLEAVNRSLDVHLGNQKEPIFLLNEPPSAMAAFFASSSESAHLLGMQKTLQTKVREGKADERKVRGRLTELERVLRTLTPLPDLRLRLDAARERHEDIRKAESRLPELARMAEGLRRLELSQSILRRRVEIKSRLTQAPQLWPAARLAEALTLRTRLAAGKLLAERRRQALTPLVEPPLLFPADRLAKHLETRALRQGVLAKVSRRRQALEPLRDPPQLFDALRLARWIADRRKLETRMTGLEVRAGRAANLRPPPEPVRTQGLSEAARTLRELKRQAEALQARLGQSDEALANCEARIAARLAQIGSCPLCGGSMDAEAFLRRHGCAHAEGAMCGGSHG
;
A
#
# COMPACT_ATOMS: atom_id res chain seq x y z
N MET A 1 -11.81 73.79 12.55
CA MET A 1 -12.43 73.89 13.89
C MET A 1 -13.94 73.81 13.74
N LEU A 2 -14.67 73.13 14.62
CA LEU A 2 -16.13 73.07 14.55
C LEU A 2 -16.74 74.44 14.91
N VAL A 3 -17.56 75.01 14.03
CA VAL A 3 -18.17 76.34 14.22
C VAL A 3 -19.68 76.28 14.39
N LYS A 4 -20.34 75.25 13.85
CA LYS A 4 -21.80 75.13 13.92
C LYS A 4 -22.22 73.67 13.92
N LEU A 5 -23.24 73.36 14.71
CA LEU A 5 -23.85 72.04 14.81
C LEU A 5 -25.36 72.16 14.61
N THR A 6 -25.89 71.41 13.66
CA THR A 6 -27.31 71.38 13.32
C THR A 6 -27.88 69.99 13.60
N LEU A 7 -28.96 69.93 14.39
CA LEU A 7 -29.68 68.72 14.75
C LEU A 7 -31.10 68.81 14.17
N GLU A 8 -31.49 67.84 13.34
CA GLU A 8 -32.82 67.77 12.75
C GLU A 8 -33.45 66.41 13.01
N ASN A 9 -34.64 66.42 13.61
CA ASN A 9 -35.39 65.24 14.04
C ASN A 9 -34.55 64.23 14.84
N PHE A 10 -33.62 64.73 15.65
CA PHE A 10 -32.69 63.96 16.44
C PHE A 10 -33.09 63.99 17.93
N LEU A 11 -33.46 62.83 18.49
CA LEU A 11 -33.97 62.70 19.85
C LEU A 11 -35.13 63.69 20.13
N ALA A 12 -34.99 64.57 21.12
CA ALA A 12 -35.99 65.58 21.46
C ALA A 12 -36.00 66.78 20.50
N HIS A 13 -34.97 66.94 19.65
CA HIS A 13 -34.79 68.10 18.80
C HIS A 13 -35.53 67.93 17.46
N GLY A 14 -36.51 68.80 17.21
CA GLY A 14 -37.13 68.92 15.89
C GLY A 14 -36.20 69.58 14.87
N ARG A 15 -35.74 70.79 15.19
CA ARG A 15 -34.64 71.48 14.51
C ARG A 15 -33.92 72.35 15.53
N THR A 16 -32.62 72.18 15.67
CA THR A 16 -31.81 72.96 16.60
C THR A 16 -30.48 73.28 15.94
N VAL A 17 -30.11 74.55 15.98
CA VAL A 17 -28.86 75.06 15.42
C VAL A 17 -28.06 75.65 16.57
N VAL A 18 -26.85 75.15 16.78
CA VAL A 18 -25.93 75.59 17.83
C VAL A 18 -24.72 76.19 17.14
N GLU A 19 -24.52 77.49 17.31
CA GLU A 19 -23.33 78.20 16.86
C GLU A 19 -22.30 78.19 17.99
N LEU A 20 -21.10 77.68 17.70
CA LEU A 20 -20.04 77.49 18.68
C LEU A 20 -19.04 78.65 18.56
N GLY A 21 -18.81 79.33 19.68
CA GLY A 21 -17.76 80.35 19.77
C GLY A 21 -16.35 79.75 19.80
N PRO A 22 -15.30 80.57 19.64
CA PRO A 22 -13.91 80.12 19.57
C PRO A 22 -13.32 79.60 20.92
N GLY A 23 -14.16 79.41 21.95
CA GLY A 23 -13.72 79.06 23.29
C GLY A 23 -14.74 78.20 24.03
N LEU A 24 -14.98 78.49 25.31
CA LEU A 24 -15.91 77.72 26.12
C LEU A 24 -17.37 78.03 25.76
N THR A 25 -18.09 77.00 25.30
CA THR A 25 -19.54 77.07 25.10
C THR A 25 -20.24 76.29 26.21
N VAL A 26 -21.13 76.94 26.97
CA VAL A 26 -21.87 76.30 28.08
C VAL A 26 -23.35 76.17 27.71
N LEU A 27 -23.87 74.94 27.71
CA LEU A 27 -25.29 74.66 27.48
C LEU A 27 -26.03 74.53 28.82
N VAL A 28 -26.92 75.47 29.12
CA VAL A 28 -27.70 75.51 30.37
C VAL A 28 -29.20 75.28 30.12
N GLY A 29 -29.91 74.79 31.14
CA GLY A 29 -31.37 74.61 31.09
C GLY A 29 -31.87 73.56 32.10
N PRO A 30 -33.18 73.29 32.16
CA PRO A 30 -33.77 72.28 33.05
C PRO A 30 -33.37 70.83 32.69
N ASN A 31 -33.47 69.91 33.64
CA ASN A 31 -33.19 68.49 33.36
C ASN A 31 -34.11 67.96 32.24
N ASN A 32 -33.60 67.01 31.46
CA ASN A 32 -34.30 66.41 30.32
C ASN A 32 -34.67 67.38 29.16
N SER A 33 -34.01 68.55 29.08
CA SER A 33 -34.24 69.55 28.01
C SER A 33 -33.52 69.25 26.68
N GLY A 34 -32.89 68.08 26.54
CA GLY A 34 -32.11 67.73 25.33
C GLY A 34 -30.65 68.20 25.32
N LYS A 35 -30.10 68.80 26.40
CA LYS A 35 -28.68 69.20 26.44
C LYS A 35 -27.72 68.06 26.08
N SER A 36 -27.93 66.88 26.67
CA SER A 36 -27.11 65.70 26.39
C SER A 36 -27.23 65.23 24.94
N ALA A 37 -28.35 65.51 24.26
CA ALA A 37 -28.54 65.15 22.85
C ALA A 37 -27.61 65.94 21.93
N VAL A 38 -27.14 67.13 22.32
CA VAL A 38 -26.15 67.89 21.55
C VAL A 38 -24.80 67.17 21.52
N VAL A 39 -24.34 66.72 22.69
CA VAL A 39 -23.10 65.93 22.81
C VAL A 39 -23.26 64.56 22.15
N GLU A 40 -24.42 63.93 22.30
CA GLU A 40 -24.72 62.65 21.66
C GLU A 40 -24.77 62.76 20.13
N GLY A 41 -25.21 63.91 19.60
CA GLY A 41 -25.16 64.19 18.15
C GLY A 41 -23.72 64.15 17.62
N LEU A 42 -22.78 64.79 18.32
CA LEU A 42 -21.35 64.72 17.98
C LEU A 42 -20.80 63.29 18.08
N ARG A 43 -21.20 62.54 19.11
CA ARG A 43 -20.82 61.13 19.28
C ARG A 43 -21.33 60.27 18.13
N CYS A 44 -22.58 60.47 17.69
CA CYS A 44 -23.16 59.79 16.54
C CYS A 44 -22.39 60.08 15.25
N LEU A 45 -22.02 61.34 15.07
CA LEU A 45 -21.26 61.81 13.92
C LEU A 45 -19.87 61.15 13.88
N ALA A 46 -19.22 60.94 15.02
CA ALA A 46 -17.88 60.32 15.11
C ALA A 46 -17.87 58.78 15.12
N THR A 47 -18.92 58.10 15.59
CA THR A 47 -18.88 56.65 15.87
C THR A 47 -19.90 55.80 15.11
N ASN A 48 -20.85 56.42 14.40
CA ASN A 48 -21.93 55.74 13.69
C ASN A 48 -22.61 54.60 14.50
N PRO A 49 -23.19 54.90 15.66
CA PRO A 49 -23.67 53.88 16.58
C PRO A 49 -24.83 53.06 15.98
N ALA A 50 -24.89 51.79 16.38
CA ALA A 50 -25.88 50.83 15.88
C ALA A 50 -27.37 51.13 16.22
N PRO A 51 -27.75 51.72 17.38
CA PRO A 51 -29.16 51.83 17.78
C PRO A 51 -30.02 52.75 16.89
N ARG A 52 -31.34 52.45 16.85
CA ARG A 52 -32.35 53.19 16.06
C ARG A 52 -33.03 54.34 16.82
N HIS A 53 -32.86 54.44 18.14
CA HIS A 53 -33.62 55.34 19.00
C HIS A 53 -33.26 56.83 18.86
N PHE A 54 -32.35 57.18 17.95
CA PHE A 54 -31.95 58.57 17.68
C PHE A 54 -32.97 59.34 16.82
N ILE A 55 -33.88 58.65 16.12
CA ILE A 55 -34.91 59.29 15.30
C ILE A 55 -36.06 59.76 16.21
N ARG A 56 -36.39 61.05 16.15
CA ARG A 56 -37.52 61.64 16.89
C ARG A 56 -38.83 60.92 16.55
N HIS A 57 -39.68 60.69 17.55
CA HIS A 57 -41.00 60.09 17.35
C HIS A 57 -41.81 60.84 16.28
N GLY A 58 -42.31 60.10 15.28
CA GLY A 58 -43.06 60.65 14.15
C GLY A 58 -42.21 61.09 12.94
N ALA A 59 -40.88 61.10 13.05
CA ALA A 59 -39.99 61.42 11.92
C ALA A 59 -39.47 60.16 11.20
N LYS A 60 -39.14 60.29 9.91
CA LYS A 60 -38.59 59.20 9.08
C LYS A 60 -37.06 59.19 8.99
N LEU A 61 -36.43 60.31 9.35
CA LEU A 61 -35.00 60.59 9.18
C LEU A 61 -34.53 61.49 10.33
N ALA A 62 -33.38 61.16 10.92
CA ALA A 62 -32.62 62.08 11.74
C ALA A 62 -31.36 62.54 10.99
N ARG A 63 -30.98 63.81 11.15
CA ARG A 63 -29.77 64.40 10.57
C ARG A 63 -29.02 65.16 11.66
N VAL A 64 -27.72 64.91 11.75
CA VAL A 64 -26.79 65.70 12.56
C VAL A 64 -25.72 66.22 11.63
N GLU A 65 -25.49 67.53 11.60
CA GLU A 65 -24.55 68.16 10.70
C GLU A 65 -23.59 69.08 11.43
N ALA A 66 -22.30 68.89 11.19
CA ALA A 66 -21.20 69.66 11.71
C ALA A 66 -20.58 70.52 10.59
N GLU A 67 -20.46 71.81 10.82
CA GLU A 67 -19.78 72.76 9.93
C GLU A 67 -18.46 73.20 10.56
N PHE A 68 -17.42 73.22 9.73
CA PHE A 68 -16.06 73.55 10.12
C PHE A 68 -15.66 74.92 9.56
N SER A 69 -14.69 75.56 10.23
CA SER A 69 -14.17 76.89 9.93
C SER A 69 -13.58 77.05 8.52
N ASP A 70 -13.21 75.95 7.87
CA ASP A 70 -12.71 75.88 6.48
C ASP A 70 -13.85 75.82 5.45
N GLY A 71 -15.12 75.81 5.88
CA GLY A 71 -16.30 75.65 5.03
C GLY A 71 -16.69 74.20 4.78
N THR A 72 -15.97 73.22 5.34
CA THR A 72 -16.31 71.80 5.23
C THR A 72 -17.56 71.50 6.07
N ARG A 73 -18.51 70.74 5.52
CA ARG A 73 -19.70 70.28 6.25
C ARG A 73 -19.79 68.76 6.21
N VAL A 74 -19.98 68.15 7.37
CA VAL A 74 -20.16 66.71 7.54
C VAL A 74 -21.54 66.47 8.14
N ALA A 75 -22.39 65.70 7.47
CA ALA A 75 -23.67 65.28 8.03
C ALA A 75 -23.73 63.77 8.21
N TRP A 76 -24.23 63.35 9.37
CA TRP A 76 -24.64 61.98 9.63
C TRP A 76 -26.15 61.87 9.49
N LEU A 77 -26.60 60.91 8.68
CA LEU A 77 -28.00 60.65 8.40
C LEU A 77 -28.40 59.28 8.92
N ARG A 78 -29.53 59.22 9.63
CA ARG A 78 -30.09 57.96 10.11
C ARG A 78 -31.52 57.76 9.64
N LYS A 79 -31.72 56.69 8.88
CA LYS A 79 -33.01 56.11 8.50
C LYS A 79 -33.28 54.87 9.37
N GLU A 80 -34.51 54.38 9.34
CA GLU A 80 -34.93 53.22 10.14
C GLU A 80 -34.06 51.97 9.91
N LYS A 81 -33.64 51.75 8.65
CA LYS A 81 -32.87 50.56 8.23
C LYS A 81 -31.42 50.83 7.85
N SER A 82 -30.98 52.09 7.79
CA SER A 82 -29.63 52.44 7.34
C SER A 82 -29.11 53.74 7.96
N ALA A 83 -27.80 53.82 8.10
CA ALA A 83 -27.08 55.07 8.37
C ALA A 83 -26.23 55.43 7.16
N GLY A 84 -25.98 56.72 6.97
CA GLY A 84 -25.12 57.25 5.94
C GLY A 84 -24.46 58.55 6.37
N TYR A 85 -23.50 59.00 5.57
CA TYR A 85 -22.84 60.29 5.72
C TYR A 85 -22.96 61.11 4.43
N GLU A 86 -22.97 62.42 4.58
CA GLU A 86 -22.79 63.39 3.52
C GLU A 86 -21.58 64.27 3.84
N LEU A 87 -20.67 64.41 2.88
CA LEU A 87 -19.52 65.30 2.98
C LEU A 87 -19.62 66.39 1.93
N LEU A 88 -19.69 67.65 2.37
CA LEU A 88 -19.57 68.81 1.50
C LEU A 88 -18.21 69.46 1.72
N ARG A 89 -17.36 69.41 0.69
CA ARG A 89 -16.05 70.09 0.70
C ARG A 89 -16.21 71.58 0.36
N PRO A 90 -15.26 72.44 0.77
CA PRO A 90 -15.29 73.86 0.45
C PRO A 90 -15.31 74.07 -1.06
N GLY A 91 -16.32 74.78 -1.58
CA GLY A 91 -16.46 75.07 -3.01
C GLY A 91 -17.07 73.96 -3.87
N ALA A 92 -17.52 72.84 -3.28
CA ALA A 92 -18.25 71.80 -4.01
C ALA A 92 -19.76 72.13 -4.07
N ASP A 93 -20.38 71.98 -5.25
CA ASP A 93 -21.82 72.22 -5.44
C ASP A 93 -22.70 71.05 -4.95
N LYS A 94 -22.14 69.84 -4.83
CA LYS A 94 -22.87 68.63 -4.41
C LYS A 94 -22.13 67.88 -3.30
N PRO A 95 -22.87 67.37 -2.29
CA PRO A 95 -22.28 66.54 -1.25
C PRO A 95 -21.94 65.13 -1.75
N GLU A 96 -20.84 64.58 -1.26
CA GLU A 96 -20.48 63.17 -1.42
C GLU A 96 -21.25 62.32 -0.43
N GLU A 97 -22.03 61.35 -0.93
CA GLU A 97 -22.88 60.48 -0.12
C GLU A 97 -22.23 59.12 0.13
N PHE A 98 -22.19 58.70 1.40
CA PHE A 98 -21.68 57.42 1.84
C PHE A 98 -22.79 56.59 2.50
N TRP A 99 -23.21 55.51 1.86
CA TRP A 99 -24.22 54.57 2.38
C TRP A 99 -23.65 53.15 2.53
N LYS A 100 -24.39 52.24 3.20
CA LYS A 100 -24.03 50.82 3.40
C LYS A 100 -22.74 50.59 4.22
N LEU A 101 -22.56 51.37 5.28
CA LEU A 101 -21.31 51.46 6.03
C LEU A 101 -21.01 50.31 6.99
N GLN A 102 -21.91 49.32 7.12
CA GLN A 102 -21.77 48.17 8.04
C GLN A 102 -21.37 48.56 9.47
N GLY A 103 -21.83 49.73 9.96
CA GLY A 103 -21.50 50.24 11.29
C GLY A 103 -20.11 50.87 11.43
N LYS A 104 -19.37 51.06 10.33
CA LYS A 104 -18.09 51.79 10.30
C LYS A 104 -18.30 53.24 9.86
N VAL A 105 -17.30 54.08 10.09
CA VAL A 105 -17.24 55.46 9.62
C VAL A 105 -16.26 55.51 8.44
N PRO A 106 -16.57 56.17 7.30
CA PRO A 106 -15.62 56.34 6.19
C PRO A 106 -14.33 57.02 6.65
N GLN A 107 -13.19 56.66 6.03
CA GLN A 107 -11.88 57.17 6.44
C GLN A 107 -11.79 58.69 6.23
N GLU A 108 -12.37 59.20 5.15
CA GLU A 108 -12.40 60.62 4.81
C GLU A 108 -13.11 61.44 5.89
N ILE A 109 -14.19 60.89 6.45
CA ILE A 109 -14.93 61.51 7.55
C ILE A 109 -14.10 61.46 8.84
N GLN A 110 -13.46 60.32 9.14
CA GLN A 110 -12.60 60.18 10.31
C GLN A 110 -11.43 61.19 10.31
N ASP A 111 -10.82 61.41 9.15
CA ASP A 111 -9.67 62.31 9.00
C ASP A 111 -10.04 63.78 9.17
N ILE A 112 -11.27 64.16 8.79
CA ILE A 112 -11.82 65.51 8.95
C ILE A 112 -12.25 65.76 10.40
N LEU A 113 -13.03 64.83 10.98
CA LEU A 113 -13.56 64.98 12.34
C LEU A 113 -12.47 64.92 13.38
N ARG A 114 -11.51 63.98 13.23
CA ARG A 114 -10.46 63.70 14.21
C ARG A 114 -10.99 63.45 15.63
N LEU A 115 -12.19 62.86 15.72
CA LEU A 115 -12.88 62.50 16.98
C LEU A 115 -12.91 60.98 17.19
N ASN A 116 -11.92 60.26 16.64
CA ASN A 116 -11.89 58.80 16.66
C ASN A 116 -11.60 58.26 18.07
N LEU A 117 -12.17 57.10 18.38
CA LEU A 117 -11.84 56.39 19.61
C LEU A 117 -10.40 55.88 19.54
N VAL A 118 -9.62 56.11 20.59
CA VAL A 118 -8.24 55.61 20.71
C VAL A 118 -8.30 54.11 21.02
N GLN A 119 -7.78 53.28 20.13
CA GLN A 119 -7.72 51.83 20.35
C GLN A 119 -6.48 51.47 21.17
N LEU A 120 -6.71 50.84 22.32
CA LEU A 120 -5.68 50.32 23.20
C LEU A 120 -5.49 48.84 22.89
N GLU A 121 -4.62 48.53 21.92
CA GLU A 121 -4.38 47.15 21.45
C GLU A 121 -4.01 46.18 22.57
N ALA A 122 -3.27 46.65 23.57
CA ALA A 122 -2.81 45.81 24.69
C ALA A 122 -3.95 45.29 25.57
N VAL A 123 -5.11 45.97 25.58
CA VAL A 123 -6.24 45.66 26.48
C VAL A 123 -7.55 45.44 25.70
N ASN A 124 -7.48 45.43 24.36
CA ASN A 124 -8.63 45.31 23.46
C ASN A 124 -9.81 46.23 23.84
N ARG A 125 -9.47 47.48 24.19
CA ARG A 125 -10.42 48.49 24.66
C ARG A 125 -10.29 49.74 23.83
N SER A 126 -11.38 50.47 23.65
CA SER A 126 -11.38 51.77 22.99
C SER A 126 -11.71 52.86 24.01
N LEU A 127 -10.99 53.97 23.95
CA LEU A 127 -11.14 55.08 24.87
C LEU A 127 -11.53 56.34 24.10
N ASP A 128 -12.55 57.05 24.59
CA ASP A 128 -12.96 58.35 24.06
C ASP A 128 -12.24 59.46 24.84
N VAL A 129 -11.34 60.18 24.16
CA VAL A 129 -10.58 61.30 24.74
C VAL A 129 -11.27 62.64 24.49
N HIS A 130 -12.20 62.69 23.54
CA HIS A 130 -12.77 63.94 23.04
C HIS A 130 -14.14 64.24 23.65
N LEU A 131 -14.96 63.21 23.89
CA LEU A 131 -16.32 63.35 24.41
C LEU A 131 -16.47 62.63 25.75
N GLY A 132 -16.47 63.41 26.84
CA GLY A 132 -16.74 62.89 28.18
C GLY A 132 -18.12 62.25 28.32
N ASN A 133 -18.22 61.22 29.15
CA ASN A 133 -19.46 60.51 29.44
C ASN A 133 -20.05 60.99 30.76
N GLN A 134 -21.36 61.30 30.79
CA GLN A 134 -22.05 61.74 32.00
C GLN A 134 -22.05 60.64 33.10
N LYS A 135 -22.00 59.36 32.72
CA LYS A 135 -21.99 58.23 33.66
C LYS A 135 -20.58 57.87 34.16
N GLU A 136 -19.55 58.32 33.46
CA GLU A 136 -18.14 58.03 33.77
C GLU A 136 -17.37 59.35 33.88
N PRO A 137 -17.60 60.12 34.97
CA PRO A 137 -17.08 61.47 35.09
C PRO A 137 -15.56 61.53 35.29
N ILE A 138 -14.93 60.40 35.69
CA ILE A 138 -13.51 60.33 35.99
C ILE A 138 -12.77 59.63 34.85
N PHE A 139 -12.30 60.44 33.90
CA PHE A 139 -11.50 59.97 32.76
C PHE A 139 -10.19 59.34 33.25
N LEU A 140 -9.84 58.17 32.72
CA LEU A 140 -8.65 57.34 33.00
C LEU A 140 -8.48 56.80 34.43
N LEU A 141 -8.86 57.50 35.50
CA LEU A 141 -8.57 57.04 36.88
C LEU A 141 -9.41 55.82 37.30
N ASN A 142 -10.55 55.60 36.66
CA ASN A 142 -11.36 54.38 36.83
C ASN A 142 -10.92 53.23 35.91
N GLU A 143 -9.94 53.47 35.03
CA GLU A 143 -9.43 52.43 34.13
C GLU A 143 -8.37 51.58 34.83
N PRO A 144 -8.25 50.28 34.48
CA PRO A 144 -7.23 49.43 35.06
C PRO A 144 -5.82 49.96 34.73
N PRO A 145 -4.83 49.75 35.61
CA PRO A 145 -3.47 50.24 35.42
C PRO A 145 -2.84 49.86 34.07
N SER A 146 -3.20 48.68 33.53
CA SER A 146 -2.78 48.23 32.21
C SER A 146 -3.34 49.07 31.06
N ALA A 147 -4.59 49.54 31.15
CA ALA A 147 -5.22 50.40 30.15
C ALA A 147 -4.66 51.82 30.22
N MET A 148 -4.42 52.35 31.42
CA MET A 148 -3.74 53.64 31.59
C MET A 148 -2.32 53.59 30.99
N ALA A 149 -1.54 52.56 31.31
CA ALA A 149 -0.20 52.39 30.77
C ALA A 149 -0.21 52.25 29.24
N ALA A 150 -1.16 51.49 28.68
CA ALA A 150 -1.34 51.36 27.24
C ALA A 150 -1.71 52.71 26.58
N PHE A 151 -2.55 53.52 27.22
CA PHE A 151 -2.93 54.85 26.75
C PHE A 151 -1.71 55.78 26.69
N PHE A 152 -0.91 55.86 27.76
CA PHE A 152 0.32 56.66 27.77
C PHE A 152 1.41 56.11 26.83
N ALA A 153 1.46 54.79 26.62
CA ALA A 153 2.36 54.21 25.64
C ALA A 153 1.92 54.51 24.20
N SER A 154 0.61 54.58 23.93
CA SER A 154 0.06 54.89 22.62
C SER A 154 0.28 56.34 22.18
N SER A 155 0.48 57.26 23.14
CA SER A 155 0.72 58.68 22.88
C SER A 155 2.21 59.04 22.74
N SER A 156 3.13 58.06 22.83
CA SER A 156 4.59 58.29 22.80
C SER A 156 5.32 57.37 21.80
N GLU A 157 6.60 57.64 21.52
CA GLU A 157 7.52 56.78 20.72
C GLU A 157 7.51 55.30 21.14
N SER A 158 7.07 55.02 22.37
CA SER A 158 6.83 53.70 22.93
C SER A 158 5.92 52.82 22.06
N ALA A 159 4.92 53.38 21.38
CA ALA A 159 4.06 52.64 20.44
C ALA A 159 4.86 52.06 19.27
N HIS A 160 5.83 52.81 18.76
CA HIS A 160 6.71 52.37 17.68
C HIS A 160 7.64 51.24 18.16
N LEU A 161 8.16 51.34 19.39
CA LEU A 161 8.98 50.29 20.00
C LEU A 161 8.20 48.97 20.22
N LEU A 162 6.95 49.06 20.67
CA LEU A 162 6.06 47.90 20.80
C LEU A 162 5.74 47.26 19.45
N GLY A 163 5.52 48.09 18.42
CA GLY A 163 5.38 47.64 17.04
C GLY A 163 6.60 46.86 16.56
N MET A 164 7.81 47.42 16.75
CA MET A 164 9.06 46.76 16.42
C MET A 164 9.24 45.43 17.16
N GLN A 165 8.89 45.37 18.45
CA GLN A 165 8.98 44.15 19.24
C GLN A 165 8.06 43.05 18.70
N LYS A 166 6.81 43.39 18.35
CA LYS A 166 5.85 42.48 17.69
C LYS A 166 6.43 41.95 16.37
N THR A 167 6.95 42.83 15.52
CA THR A 167 7.55 42.43 14.23
C THR A 167 8.74 41.49 14.43
N LEU A 168 9.60 41.76 15.41
CA LEU A 168 10.74 40.89 15.74
C LEU A 168 10.26 39.51 16.20
N GLN A 169 9.26 39.45 17.09
CA GLN A 169 8.69 38.18 17.56
C GLN A 169 8.12 37.35 16.41
N THR A 170 7.42 37.99 15.46
CA THR A 170 6.92 37.31 14.26
C THR A 170 8.06 36.74 13.41
N LYS A 171 9.09 37.53 13.12
CA LYS A 171 10.27 37.08 12.34
C LYS A 171 10.98 35.90 13.00
N VAL A 172 11.16 35.93 14.32
CA VAL A 172 11.78 34.83 15.07
C VAL A 172 10.92 33.56 14.98
N ARG A 173 9.60 33.70 15.07
CA ARG A 173 8.67 32.57 14.98
C ARG A 173 8.70 31.95 13.57
N GLU A 174 8.69 32.77 12.53
CA GLU A 174 8.79 32.33 11.13
C GLU A 174 10.12 31.64 10.86
N GLY A 175 11.24 32.24 11.27
CA GLY A 175 12.56 31.65 11.10
C GLY A 175 12.70 30.28 11.78
N LYS A 176 12.15 30.11 12.99
CA LYS A 176 12.11 28.81 13.68
C LYS A 176 11.23 27.78 12.96
N ALA A 177 10.14 28.20 12.32
CA ALA A 177 9.29 27.30 11.54
C ALA A 177 10.02 26.83 10.27
N ASP A 178 10.71 27.74 9.59
CA ASP A 178 11.51 27.42 8.40
C ASP A 178 12.68 26.51 8.73
N GLU A 179 13.41 26.77 9.83
CA GLU A 179 14.48 25.89 10.31
C GLU A 179 13.97 24.45 10.51
N ARG A 180 12.83 24.28 11.19
CA ARG A 180 12.22 22.96 11.41
C ARG A 180 11.85 22.28 10.09
N LYS A 181 11.31 23.02 9.12
CA LYS A 181 10.94 22.50 7.81
C LYS A 181 12.16 22.04 7.01
N VAL A 182 13.22 22.84 6.98
CA VAL A 182 14.47 22.50 6.30
C VAL A 182 15.13 21.29 6.96
N ARG A 183 15.17 21.26 8.30
CA ARG A 183 15.74 20.14 9.06
C ARG A 183 14.97 18.84 8.83
N GLY A 184 13.65 18.90 8.76
CA GLY A 184 12.80 17.75 8.40
C GLY A 184 13.10 17.22 6.98
N ARG A 185 13.26 18.12 6.01
CA ARG A 185 13.66 17.74 4.64
C ARG A 185 15.04 17.11 4.58
N LEU A 186 16.00 17.64 5.35
CA LEU A 186 17.35 17.07 5.44
C LEU A 186 17.30 15.62 5.94
N THR A 187 16.58 15.36 7.04
CA THR A 187 16.44 14.00 7.58
C THR A 187 15.78 13.04 6.60
N GLU A 188 14.80 13.50 5.82
CA GLU A 188 14.16 12.66 4.80
C GLU A 188 15.09 12.37 3.61
N LEU A 189 15.84 13.37 3.15
CA LEU A 189 16.85 13.19 2.11
C LEU A 189 17.97 12.24 2.55
N GLU A 190 18.43 12.36 3.79
CA GLU A 190 19.41 11.43 4.36
C GLU A 190 18.86 9.99 4.41
N ARG A 191 17.58 9.82 4.74
CA ARG A 191 16.91 8.51 4.73
C ARG A 191 16.87 7.92 3.32
N VAL A 192 16.56 8.74 2.31
CA VAL A 192 16.56 8.31 0.89
C VAL A 192 17.98 7.99 0.41
N LEU A 193 18.98 8.79 0.76
CA LEU A 193 20.37 8.49 0.41
C LEU A 193 20.86 7.17 1.01
N ARG A 194 20.43 6.85 2.24
CA ARG A 194 20.71 5.56 2.88
C ARG A 194 20.11 4.37 2.12
N THR A 195 18.91 4.49 1.56
CA THR A 195 18.32 3.39 0.76
C THR A 195 19.05 3.17 -0.57
N LEU A 196 19.69 4.21 -1.10
CA LEU A 196 20.46 4.16 -2.35
C LEU A 196 21.92 3.75 -2.16
N THR A 197 22.41 3.67 -0.92
CA THR A 197 23.80 3.29 -0.59
C THR A 197 24.26 1.97 -1.23
N PRO A 198 23.42 0.91 -1.37
CA PRO A 198 23.86 -0.35 -1.98
C PRO A 198 23.99 -0.36 -3.50
N LEU A 199 23.62 0.72 -4.22
CA LEU A 199 23.62 0.74 -5.68
C LEU A 199 24.99 0.45 -6.33
N PRO A 200 26.12 1.00 -5.83
CA PRO A 200 27.45 0.69 -6.38
C PRO A 200 27.78 -0.80 -6.28
N ASP A 201 27.50 -1.43 -5.13
CA ASP A 201 27.73 -2.86 -4.92
C ASP A 201 26.85 -3.71 -5.83
N LEU A 202 25.58 -3.33 -6.02
CA LEU A 202 24.68 -4.00 -6.96
C LEU A 202 25.20 -3.91 -8.40
N ARG A 203 25.75 -2.76 -8.80
CA ARG A 203 26.36 -2.59 -10.11
C ARG A 203 27.57 -3.51 -10.29
N LEU A 204 28.48 -3.57 -9.31
CA LEU A 204 29.62 -4.49 -9.33
C LEU A 204 29.18 -5.96 -9.43
N ARG A 205 28.14 -6.36 -8.69
CA ARG A 205 27.58 -7.71 -8.78
C ARG A 205 26.94 -8.01 -10.13
N LEU A 206 26.28 -7.03 -10.74
CA LEU A 206 25.69 -7.16 -12.06
C LEU A 206 26.76 -7.34 -13.13
N ASP A 207 27.81 -6.54 -13.08
CA ASP A 207 28.92 -6.61 -14.03
C ASP A 207 29.64 -7.97 -13.90
N ALA A 208 29.92 -8.43 -12.67
CA ALA A 208 30.46 -9.76 -12.43
C ALA A 208 29.53 -10.90 -12.89
N ALA A 209 28.21 -10.74 -12.75
CA ALA A 209 27.24 -11.72 -13.25
C ALA A 209 27.22 -11.77 -14.78
N ARG A 210 27.37 -10.63 -15.46
CA ARG A 210 27.46 -10.53 -16.92
C ARG A 210 28.73 -11.20 -17.45
N GLU A 211 29.88 -10.98 -16.82
CA GLU A 211 31.13 -11.65 -17.18
C GLU A 211 30.99 -13.18 -17.08
N ARG A 212 30.47 -13.69 -15.96
CA ARG A 212 30.22 -15.13 -15.79
C ARG A 212 29.24 -15.68 -16.83
N HIS A 213 28.22 -14.91 -17.18
CA HIS A 213 27.27 -15.34 -18.20
C HIS A 213 27.91 -15.46 -19.58
N GLU A 214 28.77 -14.50 -19.96
CA GLU A 214 29.54 -14.60 -21.20
C GLU A 214 30.50 -15.79 -21.19
N ASP A 215 31.14 -16.09 -20.05
CA ASP A 215 32.01 -17.26 -19.92
C ASP A 215 31.21 -18.58 -20.06
N ILE A 216 30.02 -18.67 -19.46
CA ILE A 216 29.12 -19.81 -19.64
C ILE A 216 28.73 -19.94 -21.11
N ARG A 217 28.35 -18.84 -21.77
CA ARG A 217 27.96 -18.85 -23.18
C ARG A 217 29.10 -19.32 -24.08
N LYS A 218 30.35 -18.91 -23.80
CA LYS A 218 31.55 -19.40 -24.50
C LYS A 218 31.82 -20.88 -24.24
N ALA A 219 31.56 -21.37 -23.03
CA ALA A 219 31.68 -22.79 -22.74
C ALA A 219 30.60 -23.62 -23.45
N GLU A 220 29.35 -23.13 -23.46
CA GLU A 220 28.23 -23.75 -24.15
C GLU A 220 28.45 -23.83 -25.66
N SER A 221 29.04 -22.80 -26.28
CA SER A 221 29.35 -22.84 -27.72
C SER A 221 30.40 -23.90 -28.07
N ARG A 222 31.24 -24.32 -27.12
CA ARG A 222 32.26 -25.39 -27.31
C ARG A 222 31.72 -26.80 -27.07
N LEU A 223 30.58 -26.95 -26.38
CA LEU A 223 29.98 -28.26 -26.08
C LEU A 223 29.68 -29.09 -27.35
N PRO A 224 29.14 -28.54 -28.45
CA PRO A 224 28.88 -29.32 -29.66
C PRO A 224 30.15 -29.91 -30.28
N GLU A 225 31.25 -29.15 -30.27
CA GLU A 225 32.54 -29.62 -30.79
C GLU A 225 33.11 -30.75 -29.92
N LEU A 226 33.10 -30.56 -28.59
CA LEU A 226 33.54 -31.59 -27.64
C LEU A 226 32.68 -32.86 -27.74
N ALA A 227 31.36 -32.71 -27.91
CA ALA A 227 30.45 -33.83 -28.10
C ALA A 227 30.75 -34.59 -29.41
N ARG A 228 31.03 -33.87 -30.52
CA ARG A 228 31.46 -34.47 -31.79
C ARG A 228 32.79 -35.22 -31.63
N MET A 229 33.76 -34.65 -30.91
CA MET A 229 35.04 -35.31 -30.64
C MET A 229 34.87 -36.57 -29.79
N ALA A 230 34.06 -36.51 -28.73
CA ALA A 230 33.78 -37.65 -27.86
C ALA A 230 33.09 -38.80 -28.63
N GLU A 231 32.13 -38.47 -29.49
CA GLU A 231 31.48 -39.45 -30.36
C GLU A 231 32.47 -40.04 -31.38
N GLY A 232 33.36 -39.22 -31.94
CA GLY A 232 34.45 -39.67 -32.80
C GLY A 232 35.39 -40.66 -32.10
N LEU A 233 35.78 -40.37 -30.85
CA LEU A 233 36.61 -41.26 -30.02
C LEU A 233 35.92 -42.59 -29.76
N ARG A 234 34.63 -42.60 -29.38
CA ARG A 234 33.86 -43.84 -29.18
C ARG A 234 33.81 -44.70 -30.44
N ARG A 235 33.63 -44.08 -31.61
CA ARG A 235 33.67 -44.80 -32.90
C ARG A 235 35.03 -45.43 -33.17
N LEU A 236 36.11 -44.72 -32.86
CA LEU A 236 37.47 -45.24 -33.01
C LEU A 236 37.75 -46.38 -32.03
N GLU A 237 37.32 -46.28 -30.77
CA GLU A 237 37.43 -47.35 -29.77
C GLU A 237 36.64 -48.60 -30.20
N LEU A 238 35.40 -48.43 -30.69
CA LEU A 238 34.61 -49.52 -31.22
C LEU A 238 35.31 -50.19 -32.41
N SER A 239 35.80 -49.39 -33.36
CA SER A 239 36.55 -49.89 -34.52
C SER A 239 37.80 -50.67 -34.09
N GLN A 240 38.56 -50.12 -33.13
CA GLN A 240 39.74 -50.77 -32.58
C GLN A 240 39.37 -52.11 -31.91
N SER A 241 38.28 -52.16 -31.15
CA SER A 241 37.80 -53.39 -30.50
C SER A 241 37.41 -54.47 -31.53
N ILE A 242 36.73 -54.09 -32.60
CA ILE A 242 36.34 -54.98 -33.71
C ILE A 242 37.59 -55.51 -34.41
N LEU A 243 38.55 -54.63 -34.72
CA LEU A 243 39.80 -55.02 -35.36
C LEU A 243 40.63 -55.95 -34.46
N ARG A 244 40.74 -55.66 -33.16
CA ARG A 244 41.40 -56.54 -32.19
C ARG A 244 40.75 -57.92 -32.16
N ARG A 245 39.42 -57.99 -32.11
CA ARG A 245 38.68 -59.25 -32.14
C ARG A 245 38.87 -60.01 -33.45
N ARG A 246 38.92 -59.30 -34.59
CA ARG A 246 39.24 -59.91 -35.90
C ARG A 246 40.65 -60.50 -35.91
N VAL A 247 41.63 -59.78 -35.38
CA VAL A 247 43.01 -60.28 -35.26
C VAL A 247 43.06 -61.49 -34.34
N GLU A 248 42.40 -61.45 -33.19
CA GLU A 248 42.32 -62.58 -32.26
C GLU A 248 41.71 -63.83 -32.92
N ILE A 249 40.57 -63.68 -33.61
CA ILE A 249 39.95 -64.77 -34.37
C ILE A 249 40.92 -65.29 -35.43
N LYS A 250 41.55 -64.40 -36.21
CA LYS A 250 42.50 -64.79 -37.25
C LYS A 250 43.74 -65.50 -36.69
N SER A 251 44.23 -65.10 -35.52
CA SER A 251 45.34 -65.78 -34.83
C SER A 251 44.97 -67.16 -34.28
N ARG A 252 43.68 -67.40 -34.00
CA ARG A 252 43.15 -68.69 -33.55
C ARG A 252 42.75 -69.62 -34.69
N LEU A 253 42.74 -69.13 -35.93
CA LEU A 253 42.64 -69.99 -37.10
C LEU A 253 43.96 -70.78 -37.22
N THR A 254 43.96 -71.98 -36.67
CA THR A 254 44.95 -73.00 -37.02
C THR A 254 44.85 -73.31 -38.53
N GLN A 255 45.97 -73.77 -39.13
CA GLN A 255 46.03 -74.16 -40.54
C GLN A 255 44.78 -74.96 -40.93
N ALA A 256 44.23 -74.63 -42.10
CA ALA A 256 43.08 -75.32 -42.66
C ALA A 256 43.29 -76.84 -42.51
N PRO A 257 42.28 -77.58 -42.01
CA PRO A 257 42.42 -79.02 -41.84
C PRO A 257 42.89 -79.63 -43.16
N GLN A 258 43.94 -80.46 -43.10
CA GLN A 258 44.37 -81.20 -44.29
C GLN A 258 43.16 -81.97 -44.81
N LEU A 259 42.73 -81.64 -46.03
CA LEU A 259 41.64 -82.33 -46.70
C LEU A 259 41.97 -83.82 -46.69
N TRP A 260 41.00 -84.64 -46.26
CA TRP A 260 41.11 -86.09 -46.20
C TRP A 260 41.77 -86.62 -47.48
N PRO A 261 42.71 -87.58 -47.43
CA PRO A 261 43.43 -88.03 -48.62
C PRO A 261 42.45 -88.51 -49.69
N ALA A 262 42.21 -87.64 -50.68
CA ALA A 262 41.27 -87.86 -51.77
C ALA A 262 41.80 -88.92 -52.77
N ALA A 263 42.96 -89.53 -52.50
CA ALA A 263 43.52 -90.62 -53.28
C ALA A 263 42.52 -91.77 -53.45
N ARG A 264 41.83 -92.20 -52.37
CA ARG A 264 40.82 -93.26 -52.45
C ARG A 264 39.58 -92.85 -53.27
N LEU A 265 39.19 -91.58 -53.22
CA LEU A 265 38.08 -91.06 -54.02
C LEU A 265 38.50 -90.95 -55.51
N ALA A 266 39.72 -90.49 -55.78
CA ALA A 266 40.28 -90.43 -57.12
C ALA A 266 40.47 -91.83 -57.72
N GLU A 267 40.91 -92.81 -56.93
CA GLU A 267 40.96 -94.23 -57.30
C GLU A 267 39.56 -94.79 -57.59
N ALA A 268 38.57 -94.48 -56.75
CA ALA A 268 37.19 -94.90 -57.00
C ALA A 268 36.61 -94.26 -58.28
N LEU A 269 36.91 -92.98 -58.55
CA LEU A 269 36.48 -92.28 -59.77
C LEU A 269 37.20 -92.82 -61.02
N THR A 270 38.48 -93.16 -60.92
CA THR A 270 39.25 -93.78 -62.02
C THR A 270 38.81 -95.23 -62.28
N LEU A 271 38.49 -96.00 -61.23
CA LEU A 271 37.87 -97.31 -61.37
C LEU A 271 36.50 -97.21 -62.04
N ARG A 272 35.66 -96.24 -61.63
CA ARG A 272 34.34 -96.02 -62.23
C ARG A 272 34.43 -95.67 -63.71
N THR A 273 35.37 -94.81 -64.10
CA THR A 273 35.58 -94.46 -65.51
C THR A 273 36.11 -95.63 -66.33
N ARG A 274 37.03 -96.45 -65.80
CA ARG A 274 37.46 -97.71 -66.44
C ARG A 274 36.31 -98.70 -66.61
N LEU A 275 35.49 -98.90 -65.57
CA LEU A 275 34.33 -99.78 -65.64
C LEU A 275 33.28 -99.28 -66.64
N ALA A 276 33.04 -97.97 -66.71
CA ALA A 276 32.15 -97.37 -67.70
C ALA A 276 32.67 -97.56 -69.13
N ALA A 277 33.98 -97.37 -69.37
CA ALA A 277 34.60 -97.63 -70.67
C ALA A 277 34.55 -99.12 -71.04
N GLY A 278 34.81 -100.02 -70.07
CA GLY A 278 34.69 -101.47 -70.24
C GLY A 278 33.25 -101.90 -70.55
N LYS A 279 32.26 -101.31 -69.88
CA LYS A 279 30.84 -101.52 -70.16
C LYS A 279 30.49 -101.09 -71.58
N LEU A 280 30.94 -99.92 -72.03
CA LEU A 280 30.70 -99.44 -73.40
C LEU A 280 31.33 -100.37 -74.45
N LEU A 281 32.55 -100.86 -74.20
CA LEU A 281 33.21 -101.86 -75.05
C LEU A 281 32.47 -103.20 -75.05
N ALA A 282 31.99 -103.65 -73.89
CA ALA A 282 31.18 -104.86 -73.77
C ALA A 282 29.82 -104.70 -74.46
N GLU A 283 29.19 -103.53 -74.42
CA GLU A 283 27.96 -103.22 -75.13
C GLU A 283 28.17 -103.15 -76.64
N ARG A 284 29.30 -102.59 -77.12
CA ARG A 284 29.70 -102.65 -78.53
C ARG A 284 30.00 -104.08 -78.98
N ARG A 285 30.69 -104.89 -78.15
CA ARG A 285 30.89 -106.33 -78.40
C ARG A 285 29.57 -107.07 -78.42
N ARG A 286 28.67 -106.80 -77.47
CA ARG A 286 27.32 -107.38 -77.43
C ARG A 286 26.55 -107.01 -78.68
N GLN A 287 26.55 -105.75 -79.11
CA GLN A 287 25.94 -105.29 -80.37
C GLN A 287 26.55 -106.00 -81.59
N ALA A 288 27.87 -106.20 -81.62
CA ALA A 288 28.55 -106.96 -82.68
C ALA A 288 28.28 -108.48 -82.63
N LEU A 289 27.94 -109.02 -81.46
CA LEU A 289 27.61 -110.43 -81.23
C LEU A 289 26.08 -110.69 -81.17
N THR A 290 25.25 -109.67 -81.37
CA THR A 290 23.78 -109.77 -81.36
C THR A 290 23.18 -110.61 -82.51
N PRO A 291 23.84 -110.82 -83.68
CA PRO A 291 23.26 -111.70 -84.70
C PRO A 291 23.54 -113.20 -84.45
N LEU A 292 24.10 -113.58 -83.28
CA LEU A 292 24.29 -114.98 -82.91
C LEU A 292 23.11 -115.47 -82.07
N VAL A 293 22.35 -116.39 -82.65
CA VAL A 293 21.16 -117.04 -82.10
C VAL A 293 21.44 -117.61 -80.69
N GLU A 294 20.66 -117.16 -79.70
CA GLU A 294 20.71 -117.66 -78.31
C GLU A 294 20.06 -119.06 -78.17
N PRO A 295 20.69 -120.02 -77.47
CA PRO A 295 20.05 -121.24 -77.01
C PRO A 295 19.22 -121.01 -75.71
N PRO A 296 18.12 -121.76 -75.50
CA PRO A 296 17.10 -121.44 -74.49
C PRO A 296 17.44 -121.84 -73.04
N LEU A 297 16.85 -121.06 -72.13
CA LEU A 297 16.92 -121.10 -70.65
C LEU A 297 16.31 -122.35 -70.01
N LEU A 298 16.92 -122.80 -68.90
CA LEU A 298 16.30 -123.73 -67.94
C LEU A 298 16.37 -123.20 -66.49
N PHE A 299 15.20 -122.77 -66.03
CA PHE A 299 14.63 -122.83 -64.67
C PHE A 299 14.71 -121.65 -63.65
N PRO A 300 13.59 -121.37 -62.92
CA PRO A 300 13.39 -120.21 -62.05
C PRO A 300 13.50 -120.52 -60.54
N ALA A 301 14.05 -119.59 -59.76
CA ALA A 301 14.25 -119.73 -58.31
C ALA A 301 13.43 -118.70 -57.49
N ASP A 302 12.10 -118.68 -57.68
CA ASP A 302 11.17 -117.80 -56.95
C ASP A 302 11.01 -118.15 -55.45
N ARG A 303 11.63 -119.24 -54.98
CA ARG A 303 11.57 -119.66 -53.58
C ARG A 303 12.68 -119.07 -52.68
N LEU A 304 13.76 -118.53 -53.25
CA LEU A 304 14.85 -117.92 -52.45
C LEU A 304 14.53 -116.46 -52.03
N ALA A 305 13.76 -115.73 -52.85
CA ALA A 305 13.42 -114.33 -52.61
C ALA A 305 12.54 -114.11 -51.36
N LYS A 306 11.57 -115.01 -51.11
CA LYS A 306 10.63 -114.89 -49.97
C LYS A 306 11.28 -115.13 -48.61
N HIS A 307 12.35 -115.92 -48.52
CA HIS A 307 13.06 -116.14 -47.25
C HIS A 307 13.98 -114.99 -46.85
N LEU A 308 14.47 -114.19 -47.81
CA LEU A 308 15.31 -113.03 -47.55
C LEU A 308 14.50 -111.84 -46.99
N GLU A 309 13.24 -111.67 -47.43
CA GLU A 309 12.35 -110.60 -46.92
C GLU A 309 11.97 -110.79 -45.45
N THR A 310 11.72 -112.03 -45.01
CA THR A 310 11.31 -112.29 -43.61
C THR A 310 12.44 -112.05 -42.61
N ARG A 311 13.70 -112.21 -43.04
CA ARG A 311 14.89 -111.96 -42.20
C ARG A 311 15.17 -110.47 -42.03
N ALA A 312 14.97 -109.67 -43.08
CA ALA A 312 15.14 -108.22 -43.04
C ALA A 312 14.15 -107.54 -42.07
N LEU A 313 12.90 -108.01 -42.03
CA LEU A 313 11.86 -107.43 -41.17
C LEU A 313 12.15 -107.62 -39.67
N ARG A 314 12.71 -108.79 -39.29
CA ARG A 314 13.01 -109.11 -37.87
C ARG A 314 14.26 -108.38 -37.35
N GLN A 315 15.24 -108.09 -38.21
CA GLN A 315 16.43 -107.30 -37.84
C GLN A 315 16.10 -105.81 -37.60
N GLY A 316 15.13 -105.24 -38.33
CA GLY A 316 14.70 -103.84 -38.15
C GLY A 316 14.04 -103.57 -36.79
N VAL A 317 13.29 -104.53 -36.25
CA VAL A 317 12.59 -104.38 -34.95
C VAL A 317 13.58 -104.41 -33.77
N LEU A 318 14.59 -105.27 -33.82
CA LEU A 318 15.66 -105.37 -32.80
C LEU A 318 16.53 -104.10 -32.73
N ALA A 319 16.83 -103.48 -33.88
CA ALA A 319 17.60 -102.24 -33.94
C ALA A 319 16.84 -101.03 -33.34
N LYS A 320 15.51 -101.02 -33.47
CA LYS A 320 14.66 -99.92 -32.96
C LYS A 320 14.50 -99.97 -31.43
N VAL A 321 14.41 -101.18 -30.86
CA VAL A 321 14.35 -101.37 -29.40
C VAL A 321 15.69 -101.07 -28.72
N SER A 322 16.83 -101.45 -29.34
CA SER A 322 18.16 -101.14 -28.80
C SER A 322 18.47 -99.65 -28.74
N ARG A 323 18.09 -98.86 -29.76
CA ARG A 323 18.25 -97.39 -29.75
C ARG A 323 17.41 -96.71 -28.66
N ARG A 324 16.23 -97.24 -28.36
CA ARG A 324 15.34 -96.69 -27.32
C ARG A 324 15.86 -96.96 -25.91
N ARG A 325 16.53 -98.11 -25.69
CA ARG A 325 17.20 -98.42 -24.41
C ARG A 325 18.44 -97.55 -24.19
N GLN A 326 19.30 -97.40 -25.22
CA GLN A 326 20.52 -96.57 -25.16
C GLN A 326 20.25 -95.07 -24.90
N ALA A 327 19.08 -94.56 -25.30
CA ALA A 327 18.68 -93.16 -25.07
C ALA A 327 18.07 -92.90 -23.68
N LEU A 328 17.64 -93.94 -22.95
CA LEU A 328 16.95 -93.82 -21.67
C LEU A 328 17.82 -94.19 -20.46
N GLU A 329 19.05 -94.66 -20.69
CA GLU A 329 19.96 -95.16 -19.64
C GLU A 329 20.73 -94.08 -18.83
N PRO A 330 20.89 -92.80 -19.26
CA PRO A 330 21.60 -91.79 -18.45
C PRO A 330 20.71 -90.72 -17.80
N LEU A 331 19.37 -90.88 -17.77
CA LEU A 331 18.49 -89.86 -17.18
C LEU A 331 18.42 -90.04 -15.65
N ARG A 332 19.15 -89.19 -14.91
CA ARG A 332 18.99 -89.01 -13.46
C ARG A 332 17.74 -88.20 -13.15
N ASP A 333 17.15 -88.45 -11.99
CA ASP A 333 16.02 -87.68 -11.45
C ASP A 333 16.35 -86.16 -11.36
N PRO A 334 15.37 -85.28 -11.63
CA PRO A 334 15.59 -83.84 -11.59
C PRO A 334 15.90 -83.37 -10.16
N PRO A 335 16.85 -82.42 -9.98
CA PRO A 335 17.14 -81.84 -8.66
C PRO A 335 15.91 -81.09 -8.12
N GLN A 336 15.68 -81.20 -6.81
CA GLN A 336 14.61 -80.48 -6.11
C GLN A 336 14.76 -78.97 -6.35
N LEU A 337 13.72 -78.37 -6.93
CA LEU A 337 13.64 -76.92 -7.15
C LEU A 337 13.62 -76.21 -5.79
N PHE A 338 14.55 -75.27 -5.60
CA PHE A 338 14.52 -74.33 -4.49
C PHE A 338 13.19 -73.56 -4.47
N ASP A 339 12.73 -73.24 -3.25
CA ASP A 339 11.47 -72.56 -2.95
C ASP A 339 11.30 -71.24 -3.76
N ALA A 340 10.63 -71.35 -4.92
CA ALA A 340 10.45 -70.27 -5.88
C ALA A 340 9.65 -69.08 -5.30
N LEU A 341 8.85 -69.32 -4.24
CA LEU A 341 8.11 -68.27 -3.54
C LEU A 341 9.05 -67.36 -2.73
N ARG A 342 10.13 -67.90 -2.17
CA ARG A 342 11.12 -67.14 -1.41
C ARG A 342 11.96 -66.25 -2.33
N LEU A 343 12.36 -66.77 -3.50
CA LEU A 343 13.10 -66.00 -4.51
C LEU A 343 12.22 -64.91 -5.14
N ALA A 344 10.94 -65.20 -5.42
CA ALA A 344 10.00 -64.21 -5.93
C ALA A 344 9.73 -63.06 -4.94
N ARG A 345 9.63 -63.36 -3.63
CA ARG A 345 9.55 -62.33 -2.57
C ARG A 345 10.81 -61.46 -2.52
N TRP A 346 12.00 -62.06 -2.59
CA TRP A 346 13.26 -61.31 -2.61
C TRP A 346 13.41 -60.41 -3.84
N ILE A 347 12.97 -60.87 -5.01
CA ILE A 347 12.97 -60.04 -6.23
C ILE A 347 11.96 -58.88 -6.11
N ALA A 348 10.79 -59.11 -5.52
CA ALA A 348 9.80 -58.07 -5.28
C ALA A 348 10.29 -57.02 -4.25
N ASP A 349 10.92 -57.45 -3.17
CA ASP A 349 11.47 -56.57 -2.14
C ASP A 349 12.66 -55.76 -2.67
N ARG A 350 13.54 -56.38 -3.48
CA ARG A 350 14.61 -55.67 -4.18
C ARG A 350 14.07 -54.58 -5.11
N ARG A 351 13.05 -54.87 -5.91
CA ARG A 351 12.42 -53.87 -6.81
C ARG A 351 11.77 -52.72 -6.02
N LYS A 352 11.17 -53.00 -4.86
CA LYS A 352 10.64 -51.96 -3.95
C LYS A 352 11.74 -51.08 -3.35
N LEU A 353 12.91 -51.66 -3.05
CA LEU A 353 14.06 -50.93 -2.55
C LEU A 353 14.73 -50.10 -3.65
N GLU A 354 14.88 -50.62 -4.87
CA GLU A 354 15.41 -49.86 -6.03
C GLU A 354 14.51 -48.67 -6.40
N THR A 355 13.19 -48.82 -6.34
CA THR A 355 12.24 -47.71 -6.57
C THR A 355 12.25 -46.68 -5.43
N ARG A 356 12.47 -47.10 -4.18
CA ARG A 356 12.70 -46.17 -3.06
C ARG A 356 14.05 -45.45 -3.17
N MET A 357 15.12 -46.13 -3.55
CA MET A 357 16.44 -45.53 -3.73
C MET A 357 16.43 -44.49 -4.85
N THR A 358 15.89 -44.82 -6.02
CA THR A 358 15.72 -43.85 -7.12
C THR A 358 14.83 -42.67 -6.70
N GLY A 359 13.75 -42.91 -5.96
CA GLY A 359 12.91 -41.85 -5.41
C GLY A 359 13.60 -40.99 -4.33
N LEU A 360 14.58 -41.52 -3.63
CA LEU A 360 15.42 -40.80 -2.66
C LEU A 360 16.57 -40.07 -3.35
N GLU A 361 17.16 -40.62 -4.41
CA GLU A 361 18.19 -39.98 -5.25
C GLU A 361 17.61 -38.78 -6.02
N VAL A 362 16.40 -38.90 -6.56
CA VAL A 362 15.70 -37.76 -7.18
C VAL A 362 15.38 -36.68 -6.14
N ARG A 363 15.01 -37.06 -4.90
CA ARG A 363 14.80 -36.11 -3.81
C ARG A 363 16.10 -35.48 -3.32
N ALA A 364 17.19 -36.25 -3.24
CA ALA A 364 18.52 -35.77 -2.88
C ALA A 364 19.08 -34.84 -3.96
N GLY A 365 18.89 -35.14 -5.25
CA GLY A 365 19.25 -34.26 -6.37
C GLY A 365 18.43 -32.97 -6.39
N ARG A 366 17.14 -33.02 -6.02
CA ARG A 366 16.31 -31.81 -5.81
C ARG A 366 16.75 -31.00 -4.58
N ALA A 367 17.26 -31.67 -3.53
CA ALA A 367 17.76 -31.02 -2.33
C ALA A 367 19.20 -30.48 -2.48
N ALA A 368 20.00 -31.02 -3.40
CA ALA A 368 21.38 -30.60 -3.65
C ALA A 368 21.50 -29.19 -4.24
N ASN A 369 20.42 -28.65 -4.83
CA ASN A 369 20.34 -27.29 -5.38
C ASN A 369 19.53 -26.32 -4.50
N LEU A 370 19.10 -26.73 -3.31
CA LEU A 370 18.51 -25.80 -2.34
C LEU A 370 19.65 -25.02 -1.70
N ARG A 371 19.67 -23.70 -1.90
CA ARG A 371 20.55 -22.80 -1.13
C ARG A 371 20.30 -23.04 0.37
N PRO A 372 21.33 -22.96 1.22
CA PRO A 372 21.12 -22.96 2.66
C PRO A 372 20.09 -21.88 3.00
N PRO A 373 19.16 -22.15 3.93
CA PRO A 373 18.15 -21.17 4.32
C PRO A 373 18.88 -19.87 4.70
N PRO A 374 18.40 -18.71 4.22
CA PRO A 374 19.03 -17.43 4.55
C PRO A 374 19.09 -17.30 6.08
N GLU A 375 20.25 -16.87 6.60
CA GLU A 375 20.38 -16.58 8.03
C GLU A 375 19.22 -15.67 8.46
N PRO A 376 18.52 -15.98 9.56
CA PRO A 376 17.43 -15.15 10.04
C PRO A 376 17.99 -13.76 10.33
N VAL A 377 17.63 -12.80 9.48
CA VAL A 377 17.91 -11.38 9.71
C VAL A 377 17.42 -11.04 11.11
N ARG A 378 18.30 -10.45 11.93
CA ARG A 378 18.04 -10.13 13.35
C ARG A 378 16.64 -9.54 13.52
N THR A 379 15.71 -10.35 14.05
CA THR A 379 14.30 -9.99 14.23
C THR A 379 14.04 -9.11 15.46
N GLN A 380 15.10 -8.53 16.06
CA GLN A 380 14.98 -7.67 17.25
C GLN A 380 14.00 -6.51 17.03
N GLY A 381 14.03 -5.86 15.86
CA GLY A 381 13.07 -4.79 15.56
C GLY A 381 11.62 -5.27 15.39
N LEU A 382 11.41 -6.50 14.91
CA LEU A 382 10.07 -7.09 14.72
C LEU A 382 9.48 -7.62 16.04
N SER A 383 10.33 -8.17 16.91
CA SER A 383 9.92 -8.60 18.25
C SER A 383 9.66 -7.41 19.17
N GLU A 384 10.45 -6.34 19.06
CA GLU A 384 10.20 -5.06 19.74
C GLU A 384 8.90 -4.42 19.24
N ALA A 385 8.71 -4.32 17.92
CA ALA A 385 7.48 -3.80 17.33
C ALA A 385 6.23 -4.60 17.77
N ALA A 386 6.31 -5.93 17.80
CA ALA A 386 5.23 -6.80 18.27
C ALA A 386 4.98 -6.69 19.79
N ARG A 387 5.99 -6.31 20.58
CA ARG A 387 5.85 -6.03 22.01
C ARG A 387 5.19 -4.67 22.23
N THR A 388 5.59 -3.63 21.50
CA THR A 388 4.95 -2.31 21.55
C THR A 388 3.50 -2.35 21.08
N LEU A 389 3.17 -3.13 20.05
CA LEU A 389 1.79 -3.30 19.59
C LEU A 389 0.90 -3.97 20.65
N ARG A 390 1.44 -4.97 21.36
CA ARG A 390 0.73 -5.62 22.47
C ARG A 390 0.54 -4.68 23.66
N GLU A 391 1.54 -3.87 23.99
CA GLU A 391 1.44 -2.88 25.07
C GLU A 391 0.42 -1.78 24.75
N LEU A 392 0.45 -1.24 23.52
CA LEU A 392 -0.52 -0.25 23.06
C LEU A 392 -1.95 -0.79 23.04
N LYS A 393 -2.14 -2.06 22.63
CA LYS A 393 -3.45 -2.71 22.68
C LYS A 393 -3.96 -2.83 24.11
N ARG A 394 -3.10 -3.24 25.06
CA ARG A 394 -3.46 -3.32 26.49
C ARG A 394 -3.79 -1.95 27.07
N GLN A 395 -3.07 -0.90 26.69
CA GLN A 395 -3.34 0.47 27.11
C GLN A 395 -4.68 0.99 26.56
N ALA A 396 -4.99 0.69 25.29
CA ALA A 396 -6.27 1.03 24.69
C ALA A 396 -7.44 0.34 25.41
N GLU A 397 -7.33 -0.96 25.69
CA GLU A 397 -8.34 -1.72 26.44
C GLU A 397 -8.53 -1.16 27.87
N ALA A 398 -7.45 -0.78 28.55
CA ALA A 398 -7.51 -0.17 29.88
C ALA A 398 -8.17 1.22 29.89
N LEU A 399 -7.90 2.05 28.88
CA LEU A 399 -8.52 3.36 28.72
C LEU A 399 -10.01 3.23 28.39
N GLN A 400 -10.37 2.26 27.55
CA GLN A 400 -11.77 1.99 27.21
C GLN A 400 -12.57 1.50 28.42
N ALA A 401 -11.97 0.66 29.28
CA ALA A 401 -12.57 0.26 30.55
C ALA A 401 -12.75 1.45 31.52
N ARG A 402 -11.78 2.37 31.59
CA ARG A 402 -11.90 3.60 32.41
C ARG A 402 -12.97 4.55 31.91
N LEU A 403 -13.14 4.67 30.59
CA LEU A 403 -14.23 5.43 30.00
C LEU A 403 -15.59 4.82 30.39
N GLY A 404 -15.74 3.50 30.25
CA GLY A 404 -16.97 2.81 30.68
C GLY A 404 -17.29 3.02 32.16
N GLN A 405 -16.29 2.94 33.05
CA GLN A 405 -16.48 3.23 34.48
C GLN A 405 -16.87 4.70 34.74
N SER A 406 -16.33 5.63 33.95
CA SER A 406 -16.66 7.06 34.08
C SER A 406 -18.07 7.36 33.60
N ASP A 407 -18.50 6.72 32.51
CA ASP A 407 -19.85 6.83 31.97
C ASP A 407 -20.88 6.23 32.93
N GLU A 408 -20.60 5.07 33.53
CA GLU A 408 -21.45 4.48 34.58
C GLU A 408 -21.52 5.36 35.83
N ALA A 409 -20.40 5.96 36.26
CA ALA A 409 -20.38 6.89 37.38
C ALA A 409 -21.20 8.16 37.09
N LEU A 410 -21.11 8.68 35.86
CA LEU A 410 -21.85 9.85 35.42
C LEU A 410 -23.36 9.55 35.38
N ALA A 411 -23.76 8.42 34.79
CA ALA A 411 -25.14 7.97 34.78
C ALA A 411 -25.70 7.76 36.20
N ASN A 412 -24.91 7.19 37.11
CA ASN A 412 -25.31 7.05 38.52
C ASN A 412 -25.45 8.41 39.22
N CYS A 413 -24.57 9.37 38.95
CA CYS A 413 -24.68 10.73 39.47
C CYS A 413 -25.93 11.44 38.93
N GLU A 414 -26.20 11.35 37.62
CA GLU A 414 -27.41 11.89 37.00
C GLU A 414 -28.68 11.30 37.61
N ALA A 415 -28.72 9.96 37.80
CA ALA A 415 -29.85 9.28 38.44
C ALA A 415 -30.06 9.74 39.89
N ARG A 416 -28.97 9.94 40.67
CA ARG A 416 -29.05 10.47 42.04
C ARG A 416 -29.54 11.91 42.08
N ILE A 417 -29.08 12.76 41.15
CA ILE A 417 -29.54 14.14 41.03
C ILE A 417 -31.03 14.16 40.68
N ALA A 418 -31.45 13.37 39.69
CA ALA A 418 -32.86 13.26 39.28
C ALA A 418 -33.75 12.79 40.45
N ALA A 419 -33.34 11.75 41.17
CA ALA A 419 -34.08 11.26 42.35
C ALA A 419 -34.18 12.33 43.46
N ARG A 420 -33.13 13.13 43.66
CA ARG A 420 -33.14 14.19 44.68
C ARG A 420 -33.98 15.38 44.26
N LEU A 421 -33.96 15.77 43.00
CA LEU A 421 -34.82 16.82 42.46
C LEU A 421 -36.30 16.42 42.52
N ALA A 422 -36.63 15.16 42.25
CA ALA A 422 -37.99 14.63 42.41
C ALA A 422 -38.49 14.68 43.87
N GLN A 423 -37.61 14.47 44.86
CA GLN A 423 -37.96 14.61 46.28
C GLN A 423 -38.18 16.06 46.72
N ILE A 424 -37.47 17.02 46.11
CA ILE A 424 -37.58 18.45 46.45
C ILE A 424 -38.82 19.07 45.76
N GLY A 425 -39.17 18.61 44.56
CA GLY A 425 -40.39 18.98 43.84
C GLY A 425 -40.31 20.37 43.17
N SER A 426 -40.23 21.43 43.97
CA SER A 426 -40.13 22.81 43.49
C SER A 426 -39.04 23.59 44.24
N CYS A 427 -38.45 24.58 43.58
CA CYS A 427 -37.37 25.37 44.18
C CYS A 427 -37.91 26.20 45.36
N PRO A 428 -37.38 26.03 46.60
CA PRO A 428 -37.87 26.74 47.78
C PRO A 428 -37.60 28.25 47.77
N LEU A 429 -36.81 28.77 46.82
CA LEU A 429 -36.47 30.19 46.72
C LEU A 429 -37.32 30.95 45.69
N CYS A 430 -37.77 30.29 44.61
CA CYS A 430 -38.47 30.95 43.50
C CYS A 430 -39.75 30.23 43.03
N GLY A 431 -40.08 29.05 43.57
CA GLY A 431 -41.29 28.30 43.25
C GLY A 431 -41.31 27.61 41.87
N GLY A 432 -40.23 27.71 41.09
CA GLY A 432 -40.14 27.07 39.77
C GLY A 432 -40.09 25.54 39.82
N SER A 433 -40.64 24.88 38.78
CA SER A 433 -40.56 23.43 38.63
C SER A 433 -39.13 22.98 38.31
N MET A 434 -38.60 22.04 39.09
CA MET A 434 -37.24 21.52 38.89
C MET A 434 -37.28 20.21 38.11
N ASP A 435 -37.33 20.32 36.79
CA ASP A 435 -37.22 19.17 35.89
C ASP A 435 -35.76 18.71 35.75
N ALA A 436 -35.53 17.41 35.96
CA ALA A 436 -34.20 16.81 35.97
C ALA A 436 -33.52 16.90 34.60
N GLU A 437 -34.28 16.78 33.52
CA GLU A 437 -33.73 16.85 32.15
C GLU A 437 -33.28 18.28 31.79
N ALA A 438 -34.01 19.30 32.26
CA ALA A 438 -33.66 20.70 32.08
C ALA A 438 -32.44 21.12 32.94
N PHE A 439 -32.33 20.58 34.16
CA PHE A 439 -31.22 20.86 35.08
C PHE A 439 -29.89 20.24 34.64
N LEU A 440 -29.91 19.03 34.07
CA LEU A 440 -28.70 18.35 33.60
C LEU A 440 -28.20 18.87 32.24
N ARG A 441 -29.09 19.38 31.37
CA ARG A 441 -28.71 19.93 30.04
C ARG A 441 -28.35 21.42 30.02
N ARG A 442 -28.80 22.23 30.98
CA ARG A 442 -28.48 23.66 31.08
C ARG A 442 -27.74 23.97 32.38
N HIS A 443 -26.66 24.74 32.29
CA HIS A 443 -25.97 25.31 33.44
C HIS A 443 -26.86 26.34 34.17
N GLY A 444 -27.86 25.87 34.93
CA GLY A 444 -28.72 26.71 35.77
C GLY A 444 -30.13 26.95 35.22
N CYS A 445 -31.07 27.17 36.16
CA CYS A 445 -32.49 27.38 35.91
C CYS A 445 -32.77 28.43 34.82
N ALA A 446 -33.67 28.09 33.90
CA ALA A 446 -34.17 29.01 32.88
C ALA A 446 -35.21 29.97 33.48
N HIS A 447 -34.79 31.18 33.84
CA HIS A 447 -35.69 32.31 34.03
C HIS A 447 -35.26 33.47 33.15
N ALA A 448 -36.00 33.70 32.07
CA ALA A 448 -36.49 35.00 31.63
C ALA A 448 -37.00 34.91 30.19
N GLU A 449 -38.33 34.89 30.00
CA GLU A 449 -39.00 35.60 28.90
C GLU A 449 -40.53 35.63 29.14
N GLY A 450 -40.99 36.77 29.69
CA GLY A 450 -42.26 37.46 29.44
C GLY A 450 -43.62 36.76 29.55
N ALA A 451 -44.42 37.13 30.58
CA ALA A 451 -45.85 37.41 30.40
C ALA A 451 -46.44 38.26 31.55
N MET A 452 -46.78 39.48 31.17
CA MET A 452 -47.67 40.53 31.72
C MET A 452 -48.43 40.34 33.05
N CYS A 453 -48.33 41.39 33.87
CA CYS A 453 -49.33 41.83 34.84
C CYS A 453 -50.64 42.24 34.14
N GLY A 454 -51.76 41.69 34.59
CA GLY A 454 -53.11 42.19 34.35
C GLY A 454 -53.95 41.82 35.56
N GLY A 455 -54.31 42.82 36.38
CA GLY A 455 -55.09 42.61 37.59
C GLY A 455 -56.59 42.47 37.33
N SER A 456 -57.28 41.87 38.30
CA SER A 456 -58.66 42.23 38.63
C SER A 456 -58.98 41.77 40.04
N HIS A 457 -59.45 42.71 40.85
CA HIS A 457 -60.28 42.45 42.02
C HIS A 457 -61.51 41.62 41.64
N GLY A 458 -61.90 40.72 42.55
CA GLY A 458 -63.07 39.84 42.46
C GLY A 458 -62.84 38.58 43.26
#